data_AF-A0A966R0D0-F1
#
_entry.id   AF-A0A966R0D0-F1
#
_cell.length_a   1.000
_cell.length_b   1.000
_cell.length_c   1.000
_cell.angle_alpha   90.00
_cell.angle_beta   90.00
_cell.angle_gamma   90.00
#
_symmetry.space_group_name_H-M   'P 1'
#
loop_
_entity.id
_entity.type
_entity.pdbx_description
1 polymer ?
#
loop_
_entity_poly.entity_id
_entity_poly.type
_entity_poly.pdbx_seq_one_letter_code
_entity_poly.pdbx_strand_id
1 'polypeptide(L)' 'MGVTYENKRAYFEVIRRRYDDYVALYREINGGSLEGVAPFDEFYWHLMYYSKYSNANPNDLRR' A
#
# COMPACT_ATOMS: atom_id res chain seq x y z
N MET A 1 16.89 15.92 -7.22
CA MET A 1 16.24 16.71 -6.14
C MET A 1 16.14 15.82 -4.91
N GLY A 2 16.74 16.24 -3.78
CA GLY A 2 16.78 15.44 -2.56
C GLY A 2 15.41 15.31 -1.89
N VAL A 3 15.14 14.17 -1.26
CA VAL A 3 13.88 13.92 -0.53
C VAL A 3 13.88 14.76 0.76
N THR A 4 13.04 15.78 0.85
CA THR A 4 12.84 16.56 2.08
C THR A 4 11.89 15.84 3.04
N TYR A 5 11.91 16.18 4.33
CA TYR A 5 10.98 15.63 5.33
C TYR A 5 9.51 15.93 4.98
N GLU A 6 9.23 17.13 4.47
CA GLU A 6 7.90 17.53 4.00
C GLU A 6 7.40 16.61 2.87
N ASN A 7 8.29 16.24 1.94
CA ASN A 7 7.96 15.30 0.88
C ASN A 7 7.63 13.90 1.43
N LYS A 8 8.30 13.46 2.51
CA LYS A 8 8.01 12.17 3.17
C LYS A 8 6.64 12.19 3.86
N ARG A 9 6.30 13.27 4.55
CA ARG A 9 5.00 13.42 5.21
C ARG A 9 3.86 13.47 4.19
N ALA A 10 4.00 14.27 3.14
CA ALA A 10 3.01 14.34 2.07
C ALA A 10 2.80 12.97 1.40
N TYR A 11 3.88 12.23 1.17
CA TYR A 11 3.80 10.88 0.61
C TYR A 11 3.09 9.89 1.57
N PHE A 12 3.38 9.97 2.86
CA PHE A 12 2.69 9.17 3.88
C PHE A 12 1.18 9.44 3.91
N GLU A 13 0.77 10.70 3.86
CA GLU A 13 -0.66 11.06 3.80
C GLU A 13 -1.36 10.51 2.55
N VAL A 14 -0.67 10.48 1.41
CA VAL A 14 -1.19 9.85 0.19
C VAL A 14 -1.42 8.35 0.40
N ILE A 15 -0.48 7.66 1.03
CA ILE A 15 -0.65 6.22 1.33
C ILE A 15 -1.79 5.99 2.32
N ARG A 16 -1.91 6.85 3.34
CA ARG A 16 -3.02 6.78 4.30
C ARG A 16 -4.37 6.91 3.60
N ARG A 17 -4.52 7.87 2.68
CA ARG A 17 -5.76 8.02 1.88
C ARG A 17 -6.06 6.79 1.03
N ARG A 18 -5.04 6.19 0.40
CA ARG A 18 -5.23 4.94 -0.37
C ARG A 18 -5.68 3.77 0.50
N TYR A 19 -5.23 3.72 1.75
CA TYR A 19 -5.73 2.73 2.70
C TYR A 19 -7.20 2.98 3.05
N ASP A 20 -7.57 4.24 3.31
CA ASP A 20 -8.97 4.61 3.56
C ASP A 20 -9.88 4.18 2.37
N ASP A 21 -9.43 4.42 1.13
CA ASP A 21 -10.12 3.98 -0.09
C ASP A 21 -10.21 2.44 -0.21
N TYR A 22 -9.11 1.73 0.10
CA TYR A 22 -9.08 0.26 0.14
C TYR A 22 -10.08 -0.30 1.14
N VAL A 23 -10.13 0.25 2.36
CA VAL A 23 -11.06 -0.18 3.41
C VAL A 23 -12.51 0.08 2.99
N ALA A 24 -12.78 1.25 2.39
CA ALA A 24 -14.11 1.59 1.91
C ALA A 24 -14.59 0.62 0.82
N LEU A 25 -13.73 0.34 -0.17
CA LEU A 25 -14.03 -0.62 -1.23
C LEU A 25 -14.21 -2.03 -0.68
N TYR A 26 -13.32 -2.48 0.22
CA TYR A 26 -13.42 -3.79 0.86
C TYR A 26 -14.75 -3.95 1.59
N ARG A 27 -15.17 -2.92 2.32
CA ARG A 27 -16.45 -2.89 3.02
C ARG A 27 -17.63 -3.00 2.05
N GLU A 28 -17.60 -2.28 0.93
CA GLU A 28 -18.65 -2.30 -0.08
C GLU A 28 -18.82 -3.70 -0.69
N ILE A 29 -17.72 -4.36 -1.04
CA ILE A 29 -17.75 -5.71 -1.62
C ILE A 29 -18.07 -6.80 -0.60
N ASN A 30 -17.77 -6.58 0.68
CA ASN A 30 -17.97 -7.54 1.77
C ASN A 30 -19.28 -7.31 2.55
N GLY A 31 -20.32 -6.81 1.87
CA GLY A 31 -21.65 -6.65 2.47
C GLY A 31 -21.70 -5.72 3.69
N GLY A 32 -20.78 -4.75 3.77
CA GLY A 32 -20.65 -3.83 4.90
C GLY A 32 -19.72 -4.29 6.02
N SER A 33 -19.18 -5.51 5.95
CA SER A 33 -18.26 -6.08 6.94
C SER A 33 -16.82 -5.67 6.69
N LEU A 34 -16.04 -5.53 7.77
CA LEU A 34 -14.59 -5.33 7.75
C LEU A 34 -13.82 -6.59 8.18
N GLU A 35 -14.52 -7.69 8.43
CA GLU A 35 -13.87 -8.96 8.78
C GLU A 35 -12.94 -9.40 7.63
N GLY A 36 -11.66 -9.62 7.95
CA GLY A 36 -10.63 -9.99 6.97
C GLY A 36 -9.96 -8.81 6.24
N VAL A 37 -10.31 -7.56 6.56
CA VAL A 37 -9.58 -6.41 6.02
C VAL A 37 -8.14 -6.40 6.53
N ALA A 38 -7.18 -6.14 5.63
CA ALA A 38 -5.78 -6.04 6.04
C ALA A 38 -5.58 -4.81 6.93
N PRO A 39 -4.80 -4.91 8.02
CA PRO A 39 -4.40 -3.76 8.80
C PRO A 39 -3.45 -2.85 7.99
N PHE A 40 -3.34 -1.59 8.40
CA PHE A 40 -2.62 -0.57 7.65
C PHE A 40 -1.14 -0.90 7.41
N ASP A 41 -0.47 -1.47 8.41
CA ASP A 41 0.94 -1.87 8.35
C ASP A 41 1.18 -2.98 7.32
N GLU A 42 0.31 -3.99 7.26
CA GLU A 42 0.36 -5.03 6.24
C GLU A 42 0.09 -4.48 4.85
N PHE A 43 -0.92 -3.62 4.71
CA PHE A 43 -1.21 -2.92 3.44
C PHE A 43 -0.01 -2.08 2.99
N TYR A 44 0.57 -1.30 3.90
CA TYR A 44 1.72 -0.46 3.65
C TYR A 44 2.92 -1.29 3.20
N TRP A 45 3.20 -2.40 3.89
CA TRP A 45 4.29 -3.29 3.53
C TRP A 45 4.09 -3.88 2.12
N HIS A 46 2.89 -4.37 1.80
CA HIS A 46 2.58 -4.89 0.47
C HIS A 46 2.74 -3.81 -0.61
N LEU A 47 2.21 -2.61 -0.38
CA LEU A 47 2.33 -1.50 -1.33
C LEU A 47 3.79 -1.14 -1.60
N MET A 48 4.61 -1.06 -0.54
CA MET A 48 6.04 -0.75 -0.67
C MET A 48 6.83 -1.90 -1.31
N TYR A 49 6.49 -3.15 -0.97
CA TYR A 49 7.08 -4.34 -1.58
C TYR A 49 6.79 -4.38 -3.08
N TYR A 50 5.53 -4.27 -3.49
CA TYR A 50 5.15 -4.22 -4.90
C TYR A 50 5.82 -3.04 -5.61
N SER A 51 5.78 -1.83 -5.06
CA SER A 51 6.45 -0.69 -5.69
C SER A 51 7.96 -0.91 -5.92
N LYS A 52 8.62 -1.68 -5.05
CA LYS A 52 10.06 -1.95 -5.14
C LYS A 52 10.40 -3.15 -6.04
N TYR A 53 9.54 -4.16 -6.06
CA TYR A 53 9.84 -5.46 -6.67
C TYR A 53 8.93 -5.82 -7.85
N SER A 54 7.85 -5.08 -8.13
CA SER A 54 7.00 -5.34 -9.30
C SER A 54 7.67 -5.01 -10.64
N ASN A 55 8.82 -4.32 -10.62
CA ASN A 55 9.70 -4.14 -11.76
C ASN A 55 10.86 -5.15 -11.79
N ALA A 56 10.96 -6.06 -10.81
CA ALA A 56 11.89 -7.17 -10.90
C ALA A 56 11.35 -8.13 -11.96
N ASN A 57 12.15 -8.35 -13.00
CA ASN A 57 11.87 -9.39 -13.98
C ASN A 57 11.66 -10.71 -13.19
N PRO A 58 10.62 -11.51 -13.46
CA PRO A 58 10.42 -12.80 -12.79
C PRO A 58 11.66 -13.71 -12.80
N ASN A 59 12.59 -13.47 -13.73
CA ASN A 59 13.89 -14.16 -13.83
C ASN A 59 14.96 -13.71 -12.82
N ASP A 60 14.81 -12.57 -12.14
CA ASP A 60 15.79 -12.06 -11.18
C ASP A 60 15.68 -12.71 -9.79
N LEU A 61 14.58 -13.44 -9.52
CA LEU A 61 14.35 -14.19 -8.28
C LEU A 61 14.96 -15.60 -8.28
N ARG A 62 15.71 -15.97 -9.32
CA ARG A 62 16.38 -17.27 -9.47
C ARG A 62 17.91 -17.17 -9.38
N ARG A 63 18.44 -16.53 -8.34
CA ARG A 63 19.87 -16.58 -8.00
C ARG A 63 20.08 -17.03 -6.56
#